data_AF-A0A534X246-F1
#
_entry.id   AF-A0A534X246-F1
#
_cell.length_a   1.000
_cell.length_b   1.000
_cell.length_c   1.000
_cell.angle_alpha   90.00
_cell.angle_beta   90.00
_cell.angle_gamma   90.00
#
_symmetry.space_group_name_H-M   'P 1'
#
loop_
_entity.id
_entity.type
_entity.pdbx_description
1 polymer ?
#
loop_
_entity_poly.entity_id
_entity_poly.type
_entity_poly.pdbx_seq_one_letter_code
_entity_poly.pdbx_strand_id
1 'polypeptide(L)' 'MSKPHAGELPFPESLCHRCAAPPRYVRTDTSVFILCPIVPEKYPRQPVRECPWFRPRPES' A
#
# COMPACT_ATOMS: atom_id res chain seq x y z
N MET A 1 22.90 5.28 -4.78
CA MET A 1 21.48 4.89 -4.78
C MET A 1 21.37 3.59 -4.00
N SER A 2 20.79 3.62 -2.79
CA SER A 2 20.68 2.44 -1.93
C SER A 2 19.85 1.36 -2.64
N LYS A 3 20.40 0.14 -2.75
CA LYS A 3 19.65 -1.02 -3.23
C LYS A 3 18.45 -1.21 -2.28
N PRO A 4 17.21 -1.35 -2.77
CA PRO A 4 16.10 -1.70 -1.90
C PRO A 4 16.41 -3.04 -1.22
N HIS A 5 16.37 -3.07 0.10
CA HIS A 5 16.54 -4.30 0.86
C HIS A 5 15.39 -5.25 0.50
N ALA A 6 15.69 -6.53 0.30
CA ALA A 6 14.74 -7.55 -0.17
C ALA A 6 13.53 -7.80 0.77
N GLY A 7 13.40 -7.04 1.87
CA GLY A 7 12.26 -7.05 2.78
C GLY A 7 11.56 -5.69 2.94
N GLU A 8 11.95 -4.65 2.19
CA GLU A 8 11.36 -3.32 2.33
C GLU A 8 10.02 -3.24 1.57
N LEU A 9 8.96 -2.88 2.30
CA LEU A 9 7.64 -2.70 1.72
C LEU A 9 7.65 -1.46 0.82
N PRO A 10 7.04 -1.51 -0.37
CA PRO A 10 6.83 -0.30 -1.15
C PRO A 10 5.95 0.66 -0.35
N PHE A 11 6.37 1.92 -0.26
CA PHE A 11 5.66 2.96 0.50
C PHE A 11 5.46 2.56 1.97
N PRO A 12 6.54 2.41 2.77
CA PRO A 12 6.45 1.86 4.11
C PRO A 12 5.54 2.67 5.05
N GLU A 13 5.34 3.96 4.76
CA GLU A 13 4.46 4.86 5.51
C GLU A 13 2.98 4.77 5.11
N SER A 14 2.64 3.96 4.11
CA SER A 14 1.26 3.83 3.62
C SER A 14 0.35 3.16 4.65
N LEU A 15 -0.82 3.77 4.92
CA LEU A 15 -1.87 3.20 5.78
C LEU A 15 -2.34 1.83 5.29
N CYS A 16 -2.20 1.54 4.00
CA CYS A 16 -2.61 0.27 3.41
C CYS A 16 -1.97 -0.94 4.10
N HIS A 17 -0.74 -0.83 4.58
CA HIS A 17 -0.04 -1.92 5.28
C HIS A 17 -0.66 -2.27 6.63
N ARG A 18 -1.32 -1.31 7.26
CA ARG A 18 -2.01 -1.44 8.55
C ARG A 18 -3.51 -1.70 8.41
N CYS A 19 -4.01 -1.79 7.18
CA CYS A 19 -5.43 -1.95 6.91
C CYS A 19 -5.86 -3.42 7.09
N ALA A 20 -7.09 -3.62 7.54
CA ALA A 20 -7.79 -4.90 7.59
C ALA A 20 -8.12 -5.41 6.18
N ALA A 21 -8.19 -4.52 5.19
CA ALA A 21 -8.25 -4.87 3.78
C ALA A 21 -6.83 -5.01 3.21
N PRO A 22 -6.32 -6.23 2.97
CA PRO A 22 -4.94 -6.43 2.56
C PRO A 22 -4.68 -5.83 1.16
N PRO A 23 -3.60 -5.03 0.99
CA PRO A 23 -3.26 -4.44 -0.29
C PRO A 23 -2.74 -5.47 -1.29
N ARG A 24 -2.96 -5.21 -2.58
CA ARG A 24 -2.27 -5.91 -3.68
C ARG A 24 -1.17 -5.02 -4.25
N TYR A 25 0.00 -5.59 -4.51
CA TYR A 25 1.08 -4.86 -5.17
C TYR A 25 1.06 -5.12 -6.67
N VAL A 26 0.89 -4.06 -7.45
CA VAL A 26 1.05 -4.09 -8.91
C VAL A 26 2.45 -3.60 -9.21
N ARG A 27 3.29 -4.48 -9.77
CA ARG A 27 4.67 -4.18 -10.14
C ARG A 27 4.78 -4.15 -11.67
N THR A 28 5.39 -3.10 -12.19
CA THR A 28 5.81 -2.96 -13.59
C THR A 28 7.33 -2.89 -13.64
N ASP A 29 7.92 -2.86 -14.84
CA ASP A 29 9.37 -2.71 -15.01
C ASP A 29 9.95 -1.44 -14.37
N THR A 30 9.15 -0.38 -14.26
CA THR A 30 9.60 0.94 -13.80
C THR A 30 8.89 1.46 -12.56
N SER A 31 7.85 0.78 -12.08
CA SER A 31 6.98 1.33 -11.03
C SER A 31 6.33 0.24 -10.17
N VAL A 32 5.95 0.63 -8.95
CA VAL A 32 5.16 -0.20 -8.05
C VAL A 32 3.98 0.61 -7.51
N PHE A 33 2.80 0.01 -7.50
CA PHE A 33 1.57 0.62 -7.01
C PHE A 33 0.91 -0.28 -5.97
N ILE A 34 0.28 0.36 -4.99
CA ILE A 34 -0.61 -0.32 -4.04
C ILE A 34 -2.04 -0.22 -4.60
N LEU A 35 -2.63 -1.37 -4.91
CA LEU A 35 -4.03 -1.50 -5.30
C LEU A 35 -4.86 -1.95 -4.09
N CYS A 36 -5.85 -1.13 -3.72
CA CYS A 36 -6.82 -1.49 -2.70
C CYS A 36 -7.96 -2.32 -3.32
N PRO A 37 -8.33 -3.49 -2.76
CA PRO A 37 -9.38 -4.34 -3.34
C PRO A 37 -10.81 -3.82 -3.11
N ILE A 38 -10.99 -2.86 -2.20
CA ILE A 38 -12.31 -2.38 -1.77
C ILE A 38 -12.63 -0.93 -2.19
N VAL A 39 -11.61 -0.14 -2.56
CA VAL A 39 -11.80 1.26 -2.93
C VAL A 39 -12.12 1.33 -4.43
N PRO A 40 -13.17 2.05 -4.85
CA PRO A 40 -13.52 2.19 -6.27
C PRO A 40 -12.45 2.97 -7.05
N GLU A 41 -11.74 3.88 -6.38
CA GLU A 41 -10.59 4.57 -6.93
C GLU A 41 -9.35 3.66 -6.95
N LYS A 42 -8.93 3.29 -8.16
CA LYS A 42 -7.94 2.24 -8.40
C LYS A 42 -6.51 2.63 -7.99
N TYR A 43 -6.15 3.92 -8.07
CA TYR A 43 -4.79 4.43 -7.85
C TYR A 43 -4.76 5.79 -7.15
N PRO A 44 -5.10 5.86 -5.84
CA PRO A 44 -4.86 7.08 -5.07
C PRO A 44 -3.36 7.43 -5.06
N ARG A 45 -3.04 8.71 -4.85
CA ARG A 45 -1.65 9.17 -4.73
C ARG A 45 -0.93 8.39 -3.62
N GLN A 46 0.19 7.76 -3.97
CA GLN A 46 1.00 6.96 -3.07
C GLN A 46 2.17 7.79 -2.52
N PRO A 47 2.54 7.65 -1.22
CA PRO A 47 1.95 6.78 -0.21
C PRO A 47 0.56 7.25 0.25
N VAL A 48 -0.38 6.31 0.43
CA VAL A 48 -1.71 6.63 1.01
C VAL A 48 -1.54 6.91 2.51
N ARG A 49 -1.60 8.19 2.88
CA ARG A 49 -1.53 8.64 4.29
C ARG A 49 -2.89 8.91 4.90
N GLU A 50 -3.91 9.08 4.06
CA GLU A 50 -5.29 9.37 4.45
C GLU A 50 -6.22 8.55 3.56
N CYS A 51 -7.17 7.84 4.15
CA CYS A 51 -8.12 7.00 3.41
C CYS A 51 -9.46 6.90 4.15
N PRO A 52 -10.58 7.34 3.57
CA PRO A 52 -11.91 7.23 4.17
C PRO A 52 -12.36 5.78 4.43
N TRP A 53 -11.77 4.83 3.69
CA TRP A 53 -12.08 3.40 3.76
C TRP A 53 -11.13 2.62 4.67
N PHE A 54 -10.18 3.31 5.31
CA PHE A 54 -9.22 2.66 6.20
C PHE A 54 -9.95 2.00 7.37
N ARG A 55 -9.66 0.73 7.58
CA ARG A 55 -10.05 -0.04 8.76
C ARG A 55 -8.78 -0.61 9.36
N PRO A 56 -8.39 -0.29 10.60
CA PRO A 56 -7.19 -0.86 11.18
C PRO A 56 -7.33 -2.38 11.33
N ARG A 57 -6.25 -3.12 11.03
CA ARG A 57 -6.19 -4.55 11.33
C ARG A 57 -6.17 -4.73 12.85
N PRO A 58 -6.94 -5.68 13.42
CA PRO A 58 -6.78 -6.03 14.83
C PRO A 58 -5.34 -6.52 15.05
N GLU A 59 -4.65 -5.90 15.99
CA GLU A 59 -3.34 -6.37 16.45
C GLU A 59 -3.60 -7.70 17.19
N SER A 60 -2.99 -8.78 16.72
CA SER A 60 -3.16 -10.11 17.31
C SER A 60 -2.25 -10.33 18.49
#